data_AF-A0A8R1DTM8-F1
#
_entry.id   AF-A0A8R1DTM8-F1
#
_cell.length_a   1.000
_cell.length_b   1.000
_cell.length_c   1.000
_cell.angle_alpha   90.00
_cell.angle_beta   90.00
_cell.angle_gamma   90.00
#
_symmetry.space_group_name_H-M   'P 1'
#
loop_
_entity.id
_entity.type
_entity.pdbx_description
1 polymer ?
#
loop_
_entity_poly.entity_id
_entity_poly.type
_entity_poly.pdbx_seq_one_letter_code
_entity_poly.pdbx_strand_id
1 'polypeptide(L)'
;MQNALKFNTCKSYAAELVDRCLDHCSEWLTSFPATGGSHQKVNEVDEIRRLSAAHLSRELALATPTAFFLRANLFFKYIFNAVKDKNPAVRIAAIDALHVVLTIVSQRETKHKTEWFGECFKEAFSIQSHITSRNEMDGWHSVALILNELLRISDQSFELVRRESSQFVKQKFLKEDEENGVEWLALPKQLIIVESVTARQLVRENFEKLIVSIREMVHLVSLRAKDKAAAYLNTVLMQLLPRICAFPQCDRTFQTIAFDTSFAIYVRGDLKDEPNSFSEAFLNAIDGRTGGAPQNAVYNCVKHPSIDQKKAGIYLIVCLAETHAGNVIRYANYLLKMLNTGGMDEETVKLASKALAFLIAADRSILRFFPKFFSGFVNRSIRASGYDRL
;
A
#
# COMPACT_ATOMS: atom_id res chain seq x y z
N MET A 1 38.87 8.95 -41.69
CA MET A 1 38.82 9.66 -40.40
C MET A 1 37.48 9.35 -39.73
N GLN A 2 37.46 8.33 -38.87
CA GLN A 2 36.45 8.19 -37.82
C GLN A 2 37.18 7.44 -36.71
N ASN A 3 37.91 8.20 -35.90
CA ASN A 3 38.51 7.69 -34.67
C ASN A 3 37.35 7.33 -33.75
N ALA A 4 36.98 6.06 -33.75
CA ALA A 4 36.28 5.46 -32.63
C ALA A 4 37.19 5.65 -31.41
N LEU A 5 36.91 6.68 -30.61
CA LEU A 5 37.44 6.86 -29.27
C LEU A 5 37.00 5.64 -28.46
N LYS A 6 37.80 4.56 -28.55
CA LYS A 6 37.77 3.47 -27.58
C LYS A 6 38.16 4.11 -26.25
N PHE A 7 37.17 4.37 -25.40
CA PHE A 7 37.35 4.69 -23.98
C PHE A 7 37.95 3.47 -23.26
N ASN A 8 39.21 3.15 -23.56
CA ASN A 8 39.98 2.09 -22.92
C ASN A 8 40.51 2.51 -21.52
N THR A 9 40.11 3.67 -21.01
CA THR A 9 40.52 4.22 -19.69
C THR A 9 39.51 4.03 -18.55
N CYS A 10 38.33 3.44 -18.81
CA CYS A 10 37.14 3.47 -17.94
C CYS A 10 37.12 2.80 -16.54
N LYS A 11 37.66 1.58 -16.39
CA LYS A 11 37.12 0.66 -15.36
C LYS A 11 37.71 0.83 -13.96
N SER A 12 39.01 1.05 -13.84
CA SER A 12 39.66 1.29 -12.54
C SER A 12 39.24 2.64 -11.95
N TYR A 13 39.18 3.68 -12.77
CA TYR A 13 38.74 5.01 -12.37
C TYR A 13 37.27 5.01 -11.92
N ALA A 14 36.40 4.25 -12.58
CA ALA A 14 35.01 4.10 -12.16
C ALA A 14 34.88 3.47 -10.76
N ALA A 15 35.64 2.41 -10.47
CA ALA A 15 35.61 1.78 -9.14
C ALA A 15 36.16 2.72 -8.04
N GLU A 16 37.25 3.43 -8.33
CA GLU A 16 37.82 4.41 -7.41
C GLU A 16 36.87 5.59 -7.15
N LEU A 17 36.19 6.07 -8.19
CA LEU A 17 35.21 7.15 -8.05
C LEU A 17 34.01 6.71 -7.21
N VAL A 18 33.49 5.50 -7.44
CA VAL A 18 32.44 4.91 -6.59
C VAL A 18 32.88 4.85 -5.15
N ASP A 19 34.12 4.43 -4.88
CA ASP A 19 34.68 4.34 -3.53
C ASP A 19 34.69 5.71 -2.83
N ARG A 20 35.26 6.74 -3.48
CA ARG A 20 35.29 8.10 -2.94
C ARG A 20 33.89 8.67 -2.71
N CYS A 21 32.95 8.41 -3.63
CA CYS A 21 31.57 8.87 -3.46
C CYS A 21 30.89 8.19 -2.26
N LEU A 22 31.12 6.90 -2.02
CA LEU A 22 30.58 6.20 -0.86
C LEU A 22 31.21 6.66 0.46
N ASP A 23 32.49 7.03 0.45
CA ASP A 23 33.15 7.63 1.61
C ASP A 23 32.52 8.99 1.96
N HIS A 24 32.22 9.85 0.97
CA HIS A 24 31.48 11.09 1.21
C HIS A 24 30.04 10.84 1.68
N CYS A 25 29.34 9.86 1.10
CA CYS A 25 28.00 9.49 1.58
C CYS A 25 28.04 9.05 3.05
N SER A 26 29.05 8.25 3.40
CA SER A 26 29.27 7.82 4.78
C SER A 26 29.53 9.02 5.69
N GLU A 27 30.44 9.92 5.32
CA GLU A 27 30.77 11.12 6.07
C GLU A 27 29.53 11.99 6.32
N TRP A 28 28.73 12.27 5.29
CA TRP A 28 27.53 13.09 5.42
C TRP A 28 26.43 12.46 6.29
N LEU A 29 26.40 11.13 6.39
CA LEU A 29 25.40 10.40 7.18
C LEU A 29 25.89 9.99 8.57
N THR A 30 27.18 10.13 8.88
CA THR A 30 27.75 9.86 10.21
C THR A 30 28.17 11.12 10.96
N SER A 31 28.42 12.22 10.25
CA SER A 31 28.85 13.48 10.86
C SER A 31 27.66 14.19 11.49
N PHE A 32 27.69 14.33 12.82
CA PHE A 32 26.78 15.20 13.55
C PHE A 32 27.44 16.59 13.64
N PRO A 33 26.72 17.69 13.36
CA PRO A 33 27.32 19.01 13.40
C PRO A 33 27.87 19.28 14.81
N ALA A 34 29.16 19.61 14.88
CA ALA A 34 29.77 20.15 16.09
C ALA A 34 29.02 21.44 16.44
N THR A 35 28.47 21.50 17.64
CA THR A 35 27.72 22.63 18.18
C THR A 35 28.55 23.92 18.09
N GLY A 36 28.25 24.80 17.14
CA GLY A 36 28.85 26.13 17.07
C GLY A 36 28.72 26.84 15.73
N GLY A 37 27.58 27.49 15.48
CA GLY A 37 27.44 28.47 14.38
C GLY A 37 26.06 28.48 13.71
N SER A 38 25.46 29.68 13.60
CA SER A 38 24.22 30.03 12.86
C SER A 38 23.24 28.87 12.59
N HIS A 39 22.42 28.56 13.60
CA HIS A 39 21.67 27.30 13.74
C HIS A 39 20.65 26.94 12.64
N GLN A 40 20.28 27.83 11.73
CA GLN A 40 19.21 27.53 10.75
C GLN A 40 19.77 27.15 9.37
N LYS A 41 20.70 27.95 8.84
CA LYS A 41 21.29 27.72 7.51
C LYS A 41 22.23 26.51 7.48
N VAL A 42 22.91 26.21 8.59
CA VAL A 42 23.78 25.02 8.72
C VAL A 42 22.93 23.75 8.72
N ASN A 43 21.79 23.75 9.42
CA ASN A 43 20.89 22.60 9.48
C ASN A 43 20.27 22.25 8.11
N GLU A 44 19.91 23.24 7.30
CA GLU A 44 19.37 23.03 5.94
C GLU A 44 20.41 22.40 5.00
N VAL A 45 21.64 22.90 5.02
CA VAL A 45 22.74 22.34 4.20
C VAL A 45 23.05 20.91 4.60
N ASP A 46 23.07 20.62 5.91
CA ASP A 46 23.31 19.28 6.40
C ASP A 46 22.15 18.33 6.07
N GLU A 47 20.91 18.79 6.10
CA GLU A 47 19.75 18.00 5.65
C GLU A 47 19.83 17.65 4.16
N ILE A 48 20.18 18.63 3.31
CA ILE A 48 20.39 18.41 1.87
C ILE A 48 21.52 17.41 1.65
N ARG A 49 22.61 17.46 2.42
CA ARG A 49 23.71 16.49 2.35
C ARG A 49 23.25 15.07 2.69
N ARG A 50 22.47 14.90 3.76
CA ARG A 50 21.93 13.59 4.14
C ARG A 50 20.97 13.03 3.10
N LEU A 51 20.10 13.88 2.54
CA LEU A 51 19.21 13.51 1.43
C LEU A 51 20.02 13.13 0.17
N SER A 52 21.02 13.93 -0.17
CA SER A 52 21.89 13.71 -1.33
C SER A 52 22.70 12.42 -1.20
N ALA A 53 23.22 12.12 -0.01
CA ALA A 53 23.92 10.88 0.26
C ALA A 53 23.03 9.66 -0.02
N ALA A 54 21.79 9.66 0.48
CA ALA A 54 20.85 8.56 0.26
C ALA A 54 20.54 8.35 -1.24
N HIS A 55 20.24 9.42 -1.98
CA HIS A 55 20.02 9.34 -3.43
C HIS A 55 21.27 8.91 -4.19
N LEU A 56 22.44 9.44 -3.84
CA LEU A 56 23.69 9.09 -4.51
C LEU A 56 24.03 7.61 -4.29
N SER A 57 23.89 7.08 -3.08
CA SER A 57 24.07 5.64 -2.80
C SER A 57 23.16 4.78 -3.69
N ARG A 58 21.89 5.18 -3.87
CA ARG A 58 20.94 4.50 -4.76
C ARG A 58 21.41 4.50 -6.21
N GLU A 59 21.79 5.67 -6.74
CA GLU A 59 22.21 5.81 -8.14
C GLU A 59 23.52 5.08 -8.44
N LEU A 60 24.49 5.11 -7.51
CA LEU A 60 25.74 4.36 -7.65
C LEU A 60 25.49 2.85 -7.69
N ALA A 61 24.60 2.35 -6.83
CA ALA A 61 24.21 0.96 -6.81
C ALA A 61 23.53 0.53 -8.13
N LEU A 62 22.67 1.38 -8.69
CA LEU A 62 22.01 1.14 -9.99
C LEU A 62 22.98 1.18 -11.17
N ALA A 63 23.83 2.21 -11.23
CA ALA A 63 24.72 2.45 -12.37
C ALA A 63 25.94 1.51 -12.39
N THR A 64 26.46 1.15 -11.21
CA THR A 64 27.72 0.43 -11.06
C THR A 64 27.64 -0.72 -10.03
N PRO A 65 26.68 -1.66 -10.14
CA PRO A 65 26.37 -2.63 -9.10
C PRO A 65 27.56 -3.50 -8.69
N THR A 66 28.46 -3.84 -9.62
CA THR A 66 29.65 -4.63 -9.31
C THR A 66 30.66 -3.88 -8.45
N ALA A 67 30.93 -2.61 -8.74
CA ALA A 67 31.86 -1.79 -7.96
C ALA A 67 31.27 -1.46 -6.59
N PHE A 68 29.99 -1.07 -6.55
CA PHE A 68 29.27 -0.81 -5.32
C PHE A 68 29.28 -2.02 -4.37
N PHE A 69 29.04 -3.23 -4.89
CA PHE A 69 28.95 -4.44 -4.07
C PHE A 69 30.24 -4.72 -3.29
N LEU A 70 31.42 -4.31 -3.78
CA LEU A 70 32.69 -4.44 -3.06
C LEU A 70 32.72 -3.61 -1.76
N ARG A 71 31.88 -2.58 -1.66
CA ARG A 71 31.74 -1.67 -0.51
C ARG A 71 30.40 -1.81 0.20
N ALA A 72 29.63 -2.87 -0.05
CA ALA A 72 28.32 -3.08 0.58
C ALA A 72 28.39 -3.01 2.12
N ASN A 73 29.44 -3.56 2.72
CA ASN A 73 29.67 -3.48 4.17
C ASN A 73 29.76 -2.05 4.70
N LEU A 74 30.36 -1.12 3.94
CA LEU A 74 30.39 0.29 4.34
C LEU A 74 28.99 0.90 4.24
N PHE A 75 28.27 0.61 3.16
CA PHE A 75 26.90 1.09 2.96
C PHE A 75 25.98 0.72 4.13
N PHE A 76 25.97 -0.55 4.54
CA PHE A 76 25.14 -1.02 5.66
C PHE A 76 25.52 -0.39 7.00
N LYS A 77 26.76 0.12 7.18
CA LYS A 77 27.15 0.84 8.40
C LYS A 77 26.52 2.24 8.51
N TYR A 78 26.37 2.96 7.39
CA TYR A 78 25.91 4.36 7.44
C TYR A 78 24.44 4.53 7.06
N ILE A 79 23.86 3.68 6.20
CA ILE A 79 22.53 3.93 5.63
C ILE A 79 21.44 3.98 6.69
N PHE A 80 21.57 3.20 7.76
CA PHE A 80 20.59 3.19 8.83
C PHE A 80 20.50 4.52 9.58
N ASN A 81 21.56 5.35 9.57
CA ASN A 81 21.47 6.71 10.10
C ASN A 81 20.48 7.56 9.30
N ALA A 82 20.44 7.39 7.98
CA ALA A 82 19.48 8.05 7.10
C ALA A 82 18.06 7.47 7.24
N VAL A 83 17.94 6.15 7.48
CA VAL A 83 16.64 5.52 7.77
C VAL A 83 16.04 6.02 9.08
N LYS A 84 16.88 6.38 10.06
CA LYS A 84 16.49 6.94 11.36
C LYS A 84 16.38 8.48 11.35
N ASP A 85 16.51 9.12 10.19
CA ASP A 85 16.50 10.59 10.09
C ASP A 85 15.18 11.19 10.56
N LYS A 86 15.20 12.42 11.09
CA LYS A 86 13.98 13.14 11.47
C LYS A 86 13.17 13.59 10.26
N ASN A 87 13.82 13.88 9.14
CA ASN A 87 13.14 14.23 7.91
C ASN A 87 12.64 12.95 7.19
N PRO A 88 11.32 12.78 7.00
CA PRO A 88 10.76 11.63 6.27
C PRO A 88 11.29 11.49 4.84
N ALA A 89 11.61 12.59 4.15
CA ALA A 89 12.16 12.53 2.79
C ALA A 89 13.52 11.81 2.75
N VAL A 90 14.39 12.07 3.76
CA VAL A 90 15.67 11.37 3.90
C VAL A 90 15.44 9.88 4.16
N ARG A 91 14.48 9.54 5.04
CA ARG A 91 14.13 8.14 5.33
C ARG A 91 13.62 7.39 4.09
N ILE A 92 12.79 8.05 3.28
CA ILE A 92 12.24 7.48 2.03
C ILE A 92 13.37 7.26 1.02
N ALA A 93 14.23 8.26 0.80
CA ALA A 93 15.38 8.12 -0.09
C ALA A 93 16.34 7.00 0.38
N ALA A 94 16.54 6.88 1.69
CA ALA A 94 17.39 5.87 2.28
C ALA A 94 16.82 4.46 2.09
N ILE A 95 15.51 4.28 2.26
CA ILE A 95 14.90 2.97 2.01
C ILE A 95 14.91 2.59 0.53
N ASP A 96 14.77 3.58 -0.37
CA ASP A 96 14.88 3.33 -1.81
C ASP A 96 16.30 2.88 -2.18
N ALA A 97 17.32 3.47 -1.57
CA ALA A 97 18.70 3.01 -1.70
C ALA A 97 18.87 1.59 -1.15
N LEU A 98 18.35 1.31 0.05
CA LEU A 98 18.41 -0.01 0.66
C LEU A 98 17.72 -1.06 -0.21
N HIS A 99 16.56 -0.75 -0.81
CA HIS A 99 15.84 -1.63 -1.73
C HIS A 99 16.68 -2.04 -2.95
N VAL A 100 17.37 -1.08 -3.59
CA VAL A 100 18.29 -1.36 -4.70
C VAL A 100 19.41 -2.30 -4.24
N VAL A 101 20.02 -2.00 -3.10
CA VAL A 101 21.16 -2.78 -2.59
C VAL A 101 20.74 -4.19 -2.20
N LEU A 102 19.59 -4.35 -1.53
CA LEU A 102 19.04 -5.67 -1.21
C LEU A 102 18.74 -6.47 -2.48
N THR A 103 18.23 -5.82 -3.54
CA THR A 103 18.04 -6.48 -4.85
C THR A 103 19.36 -7.00 -5.43
N ILE A 104 20.44 -6.21 -5.38
CA ILE A 104 21.78 -6.63 -5.85
C ILE A 104 22.34 -7.77 -5.00
N VAL A 105 22.17 -7.68 -3.67
CA VAL A 105 22.61 -8.72 -2.73
C VAL A 105 21.87 -10.03 -2.99
N SER A 106 20.55 -10.00 -3.19
CA SER A 106 19.74 -11.18 -3.51
C SER A 106 20.17 -11.83 -4.83
N GLN A 107 20.48 -11.05 -5.86
CA GLN A 107 20.98 -11.59 -7.14
C GLN A 107 22.36 -12.28 -7.01
N ARG A 108 23.14 -11.90 -6.00
CA ARG A 108 24.49 -12.42 -5.74
C ARG A 108 24.53 -13.32 -4.51
N GLU A 109 23.36 -13.73 -4.03
CA GLU A 109 23.22 -14.52 -2.82
C GLU A 109 23.93 -15.87 -2.98
N THR A 110 24.89 -16.14 -2.10
CA THR A 110 25.50 -17.47 -1.96
C THR A 110 25.24 -17.94 -0.53
N LYS A 111 25.09 -19.25 -0.33
CA LYS A 111 24.62 -19.88 0.92
C LYS A 111 25.37 -19.49 2.22
N HIS A 112 26.52 -18.79 2.12
CA HIS A 112 27.38 -18.42 3.25
C HIS A 112 27.57 -16.90 3.43
N LYS A 113 26.83 -16.02 2.72
CA LYS A 113 27.23 -14.60 2.55
C LYS A 113 26.16 -13.53 2.74
N THR A 114 25.11 -13.72 3.53
CA THR A 114 24.10 -12.64 3.64
C THR A 114 23.70 -12.32 5.07
N GLU A 115 24.71 -11.93 5.86
CA GLU A 115 24.54 -11.32 7.19
C GLU A 115 23.71 -10.02 7.12
N TRP A 116 23.73 -9.32 5.98
CA TRP A 116 23.06 -8.03 5.77
C TRP A 116 21.53 -8.06 5.95
N PHE A 117 20.84 -9.15 5.56
CA PHE A 117 19.41 -9.28 5.85
C PHE A 117 19.17 -9.38 7.36
N GLY A 118 20.04 -10.12 8.05
CA GLY A 118 20.05 -10.20 9.51
C GLY A 118 20.36 -8.86 10.16
N GLU A 119 21.28 -8.07 9.61
CA GLU A 119 21.55 -6.69 10.06
C GLU A 119 20.32 -5.79 9.90
N CYS A 120 19.57 -5.90 8.81
CA CYS A 120 18.31 -5.15 8.64
C CYS A 120 17.30 -5.50 9.75
N PHE A 121 17.12 -6.79 10.06
CA PHE A 121 16.26 -7.21 11.17
C PHE A 121 16.76 -6.69 12.52
N LYS A 122 18.07 -6.81 12.79
CA LYS A 122 18.70 -6.32 14.02
C LYS A 122 18.48 -4.82 14.19
N GLU A 123 18.67 -4.05 13.12
CA GLU A 123 18.46 -2.60 13.16
C GLU A 123 16.99 -2.26 13.39
N ALA A 124 16.05 -2.89 12.67
CA ALA A 124 14.62 -2.64 12.85
C ALA A 124 14.18 -2.89 14.31
N PHE A 125 14.60 -4.01 14.91
CA PHE A 125 14.25 -4.31 16.29
C PHE A 125 15.04 -3.47 17.30
N SER A 126 16.27 -3.03 16.99
CA SER A 126 17.00 -2.07 17.80
C SER A 126 16.26 -0.73 17.84
N ILE A 127 15.83 -0.20 16.70
CA ILE A 127 15.03 1.02 16.63
C ILE A 127 13.77 0.86 17.47
N GLN A 128 13.01 -0.23 17.27
CA GLN A 128 11.80 -0.52 18.02
C GLN A 128 12.02 -0.47 19.55
N SER A 129 13.10 -1.08 20.04
CA SER A 129 13.43 -1.09 21.47
C SER A 129 13.75 0.28 22.07
N HIS A 130 14.16 1.24 21.22
CA HIS A 130 14.50 2.61 21.62
C HIS A 130 13.40 3.63 21.29
N ILE A 131 12.20 3.16 20.92
CA ILE A 131 11.05 4.04 20.72
C ILE A 131 10.61 4.63 22.06
N THR A 132 10.45 5.94 22.07
CA THR A 132 9.94 6.73 23.20
C THR A 132 8.73 7.54 22.73
N SER A 133 7.98 8.12 23.67
CA SER A 133 6.84 8.98 23.33
C SER A 133 7.20 10.19 22.46
N ARG A 134 8.47 10.64 22.46
CA ARG A 134 8.95 11.80 21.68
C ARG A 134 9.26 11.49 20.22
N ASN A 135 9.59 10.23 19.89
CA ASN A 135 9.97 9.79 18.55
C ASN A 135 9.10 8.64 18.05
N GLU A 136 7.94 8.41 18.66
CA GLU A 136 7.09 7.24 18.44
C GLU A 136 6.77 7.03 16.96
N MET A 137 6.20 8.05 16.28
CA MET A 137 5.83 7.94 14.87
C MET A 137 7.02 7.79 13.94
N ASP A 138 8.09 8.56 14.16
CA ASP A 138 9.29 8.52 13.31
C ASP A 138 10.04 7.19 13.46
N GLY A 139 10.14 6.68 14.69
CA GLY A 139 10.72 5.38 15.01
C GLY A 139 9.94 4.26 14.34
N TRP A 140 8.61 4.23 14.53
CA TRP A 140 7.76 3.23 13.89
C TRP A 140 7.76 3.32 12.36
N HIS A 141 7.80 4.52 11.79
CA HIS A 141 7.96 4.68 10.35
C HIS A 141 9.28 4.08 9.85
N SER A 142 10.39 4.31 10.57
CA SER A 142 11.69 3.74 10.24
C SER A 142 11.68 2.20 10.31
N VAL A 143 11.06 1.63 11.36
CA VAL A 143 10.87 0.18 11.50
C VAL A 143 10.03 -0.37 10.33
N ALA A 144 8.89 0.26 10.04
CA ALA A 144 8.00 -0.16 8.97
C ALA A 144 8.71 -0.19 7.61
N LEU A 145 9.52 0.82 7.31
CA LEU A 145 10.28 0.90 6.05
C LEU A 145 11.22 -0.32 5.89
N ILE A 146 12.01 -0.64 6.92
CA ILE A 146 12.94 -1.78 6.87
C ILE A 146 12.18 -3.11 6.73
N LEU A 147 11.15 -3.32 7.54
CA LEU A 147 10.36 -4.54 7.51
C LEU A 147 9.63 -4.73 6.18
N ASN A 148 9.14 -3.64 5.59
CA ASN A 148 8.49 -3.66 4.29
C ASN A 148 9.44 -4.15 3.18
N GLU A 149 10.71 -3.74 3.21
CA GLU A 149 11.70 -4.20 2.22
C GLU A 149 12.13 -5.65 2.43
N LEU A 150 12.28 -6.08 3.69
CA LEU A 150 12.55 -7.48 4.01
C LEU A 150 11.41 -8.39 3.55
N LEU A 151 10.15 -7.99 3.75
CA LEU A 151 8.99 -8.73 3.25
C LEU A 151 8.90 -8.72 1.72
N ARG A 152 9.19 -7.57 1.09
CA ARG A 152 9.20 -7.43 -0.38
C ARG A 152 10.18 -8.39 -1.05
N ILE A 153 11.42 -8.44 -0.56
CA ILE A 153 12.47 -9.28 -1.15
C ILE A 153 12.29 -10.77 -0.81
N SER A 154 11.43 -11.08 0.16
CA SER A 154 11.18 -12.45 0.59
C SER A 154 10.13 -13.19 -0.23
N ASP A 155 9.33 -12.51 -1.06
CA ASP A 155 8.33 -13.15 -1.90
C ASP A 155 8.19 -12.49 -3.28
N GLN A 156 8.92 -13.02 -4.27
CA GLN A 156 8.88 -12.51 -5.63
C GLN A 156 7.53 -12.75 -6.31
N SER A 157 6.91 -13.91 -6.05
CA SER A 157 5.66 -14.29 -6.70
C SER A 157 4.54 -13.30 -6.34
N PHE A 158 4.44 -12.97 -5.05
CA PHE A 158 3.51 -11.96 -4.57
C PHE A 158 3.80 -10.58 -5.17
N GLU A 159 5.07 -10.16 -5.18
CA GLU A 159 5.45 -8.83 -5.67
C GLU A 159 5.20 -8.68 -7.19
N LEU A 160 5.31 -9.75 -7.97
CA LEU A 160 4.91 -9.80 -9.37
C LEU A 160 3.40 -9.56 -9.54
N VAL A 161 2.57 -10.30 -8.80
CA VAL A 161 1.11 -10.14 -8.83
C VAL A 161 0.71 -8.73 -8.41
N ARG A 162 1.32 -8.18 -7.36
CA ARG A 162 1.10 -6.81 -6.89
C ARG A 162 1.43 -5.79 -7.99
N ARG A 163 2.55 -5.98 -8.68
CA ARG A 163 2.98 -5.10 -9.78
C ARG A 163 2.03 -5.17 -10.97
N GLU A 164 1.63 -6.37 -11.39
CA GLU A 164 0.68 -6.58 -12.49
C GLU A 164 -0.68 -5.94 -12.19
N SER A 165 -1.17 -6.13 -10.96
CA SER A 165 -2.46 -5.59 -10.50
C SER A 165 -2.47 -4.07 -10.39
N SER A 166 -1.30 -3.42 -10.22
CA SER A 166 -1.22 -1.97 -10.06
C SER A 166 -1.36 -1.19 -11.37
N GLN A 167 -1.29 -1.84 -12.54
CA GLN A 167 -1.41 -1.27 -13.91
C GLN A 167 -0.65 0.05 -14.19
N PHE A 168 0.31 0.43 -13.33
CA PHE A 168 1.00 1.71 -13.39
C PHE A 168 2.16 1.62 -14.39
N VAL A 169 1.83 1.73 -15.69
CA VAL A 169 2.84 1.87 -16.74
C VAL A 169 3.35 3.32 -16.71
N LYS A 170 4.29 3.62 -15.80
CA LYS A 170 5.18 4.78 -16.02
C LYS A 170 6.03 4.50 -17.25
N GLN A 171 6.24 5.53 -18.07
CA GLN A 171 7.21 5.53 -19.16
C GLN A 171 8.55 5.01 -18.61
N LYS A 172 9.07 3.95 -19.22
CA LYS A 172 10.14 3.12 -18.64
C LYS A 172 11.47 3.52 -19.24
N PHE A 173 12.50 3.55 -18.40
CA PHE A 173 13.86 3.44 -18.87
C PHE A 173 14.13 1.99 -19.30
N LEU A 174 14.46 1.78 -20.56
CA LEU A 174 15.06 0.56 -21.10
C LEU A 174 16.58 0.79 -21.23
N LYS A 175 17.37 -0.28 -21.19
CA LYS A 175 18.83 -0.18 -21.35
C LYS A 175 19.23 0.46 -22.69
N GLU A 176 18.35 0.35 -23.69
CA GLU A 176 18.46 0.98 -25.01
C GLU A 176 18.33 2.51 -24.94
N ASP A 177 17.73 3.07 -23.88
CA ASP A 177 17.58 4.52 -23.68
C ASP A 177 18.86 5.19 -23.14
N GLU A 178 19.84 4.42 -22.64
CA GLU A 178 21.17 4.93 -22.26
C GLU A 178 21.92 5.52 -23.47
N GLU A 179 21.61 5.04 -24.67
CA GLU A 179 22.25 5.47 -25.91
C GLU A 179 21.64 6.78 -26.48
N ASN A 180 20.48 7.23 -25.97
CA ASN A 180 19.69 8.34 -26.54
C ASN A 180 19.88 9.72 -25.88
N GLY A 181 20.95 9.96 -25.12
CA GLY A 181 21.32 11.33 -24.66
C GLY A 181 21.07 11.59 -23.17
N VAL A 182 20.29 12.61 -22.81
CA VAL A 182 20.08 13.04 -21.39
C VAL A 182 18.70 12.70 -20.82
N GLU A 183 17.77 12.22 -21.64
CA GLU A 183 16.38 11.92 -21.23
C GLU A 183 16.31 10.86 -20.13
N TRP A 184 17.30 9.97 -20.10
CA TRP A 184 17.46 8.93 -19.12
C TRP A 184 17.57 9.45 -17.67
N LEU A 185 17.99 10.72 -17.48
CA LEU A 185 18.01 11.39 -16.17
C LEU A 185 16.61 11.65 -15.60
N ALA A 186 15.61 11.79 -16.47
CA ALA A 186 14.22 12.08 -16.08
C ALA A 186 13.36 10.80 -15.98
N LEU A 187 13.85 9.67 -16.52
CA LEU A 187 13.09 8.43 -16.58
C LEU A 187 13.29 7.56 -15.32
N PRO A 188 12.22 7.01 -14.73
CA PRO A 188 12.32 6.11 -13.59
C PRO A 188 12.94 4.77 -14.02
N LYS A 189 14.06 4.39 -13.40
CA LYS A 189 14.67 3.06 -13.58
C LYS A 189 13.82 1.99 -12.90
N GLN A 190 13.38 1.01 -13.68
CA GLN A 190 12.65 -0.15 -13.16
C GLN A 190 13.62 -1.18 -12.60
N LEU A 191 13.44 -1.51 -11.32
CA LEU A 191 14.19 -2.59 -10.68
C LEU A 191 13.64 -3.95 -11.09
N ILE A 192 14.56 -4.92 -11.17
CA ILE A 192 14.22 -6.33 -11.34
C ILE A 192 13.61 -6.81 -10.02
N ILE A 193 12.47 -7.51 -10.09
CA ILE A 193 11.91 -8.19 -8.92
C ILE A 193 12.65 -9.51 -8.75
N VAL A 194 13.22 -9.72 -7.58
CA VAL A 194 13.98 -10.93 -7.21
C VAL A 194 13.54 -11.42 -5.85
N GLU A 195 13.76 -12.70 -5.58
CA GLU A 195 13.57 -13.30 -4.27
C GLU A 195 14.90 -13.58 -3.58
N SER A 196 14.98 -13.33 -2.28
CA SER A 196 16.04 -13.86 -1.42
C SER A 196 15.52 -15.02 -0.58
N VAL A 197 16.20 -16.17 -0.70
CA VAL A 197 15.90 -17.36 0.09
C VAL A 197 16.27 -17.12 1.56
N THR A 198 17.40 -16.47 1.83
CA THR A 198 17.83 -16.12 3.19
C THR A 198 16.87 -15.14 3.84
N ALA A 199 16.43 -14.08 3.13
CA ALA A 199 15.45 -13.15 3.68
C ALA A 199 14.13 -13.87 4.00
N ARG A 200 13.63 -14.73 3.07
CA ARG A 200 12.41 -15.52 3.30
C ARG A 200 12.54 -16.42 4.53
N GLN A 201 13.69 -17.06 4.72
CA GLN A 201 13.95 -17.89 5.90
C GLN A 201 13.94 -17.06 7.20
N LEU A 202 14.64 -15.92 7.21
CA LEU A 202 14.67 -15.01 8.37
C LEU A 202 13.29 -14.43 8.70
N VAL A 203 12.47 -14.11 7.70
CA VAL A 203 11.06 -13.70 7.89
C VAL A 203 10.28 -14.80 8.60
N ARG A 204 10.44 -16.06 8.19
CA ARG A 204 9.76 -17.20 8.83
C ARG A 204 10.20 -17.38 10.28
N GLU A 205 11.49 -17.26 10.55
CA GLU A 205 12.06 -17.38 11.91
C GLU A 205 11.61 -16.26 12.85
N ASN A 206 11.40 -15.05 12.32
CA ASN A 206 11.00 -13.87 13.09
C ASN A 206 9.51 -13.52 12.93
N PHE A 207 8.69 -14.41 12.37
CA PHE A 207 7.33 -14.10 11.95
C PHE A 207 6.43 -13.60 13.09
N GLU A 208 6.50 -14.25 14.25
CA GLU A 208 5.74 -13.83 15.44
C GLU A 208 6.09 -12.41 15.88
N LYS A 209 7.40 -12.09 15.92
CA LYS A 209 7.86 -10.73 16.27
C LYS A 209 7.37 -9.71 15.25
N LEU A 210 7.39 -10.05 13.96
CA LEU A 210 6.87 -9.18 12.90
C LEU A 210 5.39 -8.88 13.09
N ILE A 211 4.56 -9.90 13.34
CA ILE A 211 3.12 -9.71 13.55
C ILE A 211 2.85 -8.82 14.77
N VAL A 212 3.58 -9.01 15.88
CA VAL A 212 3.45 -8.15 17.07
C VAL A 212 3.79 -6.70 16.73
N SER A 213 4.94 -6.44 16.12
CA SER A 213 5.35 -5.09 15.72
C SER A 213 4.33 -4.45 14.76
N ILE A 214 3.81 -5.20 13.79
CA ILE A 214 2.82 -4.68 12.83
C ILE A 214 1.48 -4.39 13.50
N ARG A 215 1.04 -5.19 14.47
CA ARG A 215 -0.17 -4.90 15.27
C ARG A 215 -0.03 -3.61 16.05
N GLU A 216 1.14 -3.34 16.64
CA GLU A 216 1.43 -2.10 17.34
C GLU A 216 1.35 -0.90 16.39
N MET A 217 1.95 -1.00 15.19
CA MET A 217 1.88 0.04 14.17
C MET A 217 0.43 0.31 13.69
N VAL A 218 -0.34 -0.74 13.45
CA VAL A 218 -1.77 -0.64 13.07
C VAL A 218 -2.56 0.07 14.17
N HIS A 219 -2.38 -0.32 15.43
CA HIS A 219 -3.05 0.30 16.55
C HIS A 219 -2.68 1.78 16.67
N LEU A 220 -1.40 2.12 16.56
CA LEU A 220 -0.91 3.48 16.67
C LEU A 220 -1.49 4.41 15.58
N VAL A 221 -1.49 3.95 14.32
CA VAL A 221 -2.08 4.72 13.20
C VAL A 221 -3.58 4.89 13.38
N SER A 222 -4.29 3.87 13.91
CA SER A 222 -5.73 3.97 14.16
C SER A 222 -6.08 5.03 15.20
N LEU A 223 -5.27 5.17 16.26
CA LEU A 223 -5.45 6.17 17.32
C LEU A 223 -5.11 7.59 16.85
N ARG A 224 -4.13 7.73 15.96
CA ARG A 224 -3.59 9.03 15.54
C ARG A 224 -3.80 9.32 14.05
N ALA A 225 -4.90 8.85 13.49
CA ALA A 225 -5.20 8.95 12.06
C ALA A 225 -5.21 10.40 11.49
N LYS A 226 -5.30 11.43 12.33
CA LYS A 226 -5.26 12.85 11.94
C LYS A 226 -3.85 13.47 11.95
N ASP A 227 -2.85 12.76 12.46
CA ASP A 227 -1.48 13.25 12.56
C ASP A 227 -0.76 13.12 11.20
N LYS A 228 -0.09 14.19 10.76
CA LYS A 228 0.71 14.19 9.53
C LYS A 228 1.85 13.15 9.62
N ALA A 229 2.41 12.94 10.81
CA ALA A 229 3.43 11.92 11.00
C ALA A 229 2.87 10.49 10.83
N ALA A 230 1.62 10.26 11.23
CA ALA A 230 0.94 8.99 11.04
C ALA A 230 0.66 8.69 9.56
N ALA A 231 0.51 9.71 8.70
CA ALA A 231 0.29 9.53 7.27
C ALA A 231 1.48 8.83 6.58
N TYR A 232 2.72 9.13 6.99
CA TYR A 232 3.91 8.45 6.45
C TYR A 232 3.94 6.97 6.84
N LEU A 233 3.75 6.67 8.13
CA LEU A 233 3.68 5.29 8.64
C LEU A 233 2.54 4.51 7.96
N ASN A 234 1.38 5.14 7.81
CA ASN A 234 0.23 4.58 7.13
C ASN A 234 0.54 4.21 5.67
N THR A 235 1.21 5.10 4.93
CA THR A 235 1.60 4.85 3.53
C THR A 235 2.42 3.57 3.40
N VAL A 236 3.33 3.32 4.35
CA VAL A 236 4.14 2.09 4.37
C VAL A 236 3.28 0.88 4.77
N LEU A 237 2.42 1.01 5.78
CA LEU A 237 1.52 -0.06 6.21
C LEU A 237 0.61 -0.56 5.08
N MET A 238 0.10 0.33 4.23
CA MET A 238 -0.73 -0.05 3.08
C MET A 238 0.00 -0.95 2.08
N GLN A 239 1.34 -0.93 2.06
CA GLN A 239 2.14 -1.85 1.25
C GLN A 239 2.60 -3.07 2.05
N LEU A 240 2.86 -2.90 3.34
CA LEU A 240 3.39 -3.93 4.23
C LEU A 240 2.32 -4.97 4.59
N LEU A 241 1.10 -4.54 4.94
CA LEU A 241 -0.01 -5.41 5.33
C LEU A 241 -0.33 -6.50 4.29
N PRO A 242 -0.52 -6.19 2.99
CA PRO A 242 -0.79 -7.24 2.01
C PRO A 242 0.41 -8.18 1.81
N ARG A 243 1.66 -7.70 1.99
CA ARG A 243 2.87 -8.54 1.91
C ARG A 243 2.94 -9.56 3.04
N ILE A 244 2.73 -9.13 4.29
CA ILE A 244 2.78 -10.05 5.43
C ILE A 244 1.63 -11.06 5.39
N CYS A 245 0.45 -10.66 4.90
CA CYS A 245 -0.71 -11.55 4.76
C CYS A 245 -0.54 -12.63 3.68
N ALA A 246 0.41 -12.47 2.74
CA ALA A 246 0.73 -13.47 1.73
C ALA A 246 1.48 -14.69 2.31
N PHE A 247 2.06 -14.57 3.51
CA PHE A 247 2.79 -15.66 4.14
C PHE A 247 1.83 -16.70 4.76
N PRO A 248 2.09 -18.01 4.59
CA PRO A 248 1.25 -19.07 5.16
C PRO A 248 1.12 -19.03 6.69
N GLN A 249 2.12 -18.46 7.39
CA GLN A 249 2.11 -18.28 8.84
C GLN A 249 1.10 -17.23 9.30
N CYS A 250 0.59 -16.38 8.40
CA CYS A 250 -0.37 -15.35 8.74
C CYS A 250 -1.75 -15.98 9.01
N ASP A 251 -2.23 -15.84 10.24
CA ASP A 251 -3.54 -16.36 10.62
C ASP A 251 -4.70 -15.50 10.06
N ARG A 252 -5.90 -16.09 10.02
CA ARG A 252 -7.11 -15.43 9.52
C ARG A 252 -7.50 -14.22 10.36
N THR A 253 -7.20 -14.25 11.66
CA THR A 253 -7.47 -13.15 12.59
C THR A 253 -6.70 -11.90 12.18
N PHE A 254 -5.39 -12.04 11.94
CA PHE A 254 -4.56 -10.93 11.50
C PHE A 254 -4.93 -10.47 10.09
N GLN A 255 -5.23 -11.39 9.17
CA GLN A 255 -5.70 -11.02 7.83
C GLN A 255 -6.97 -10.15 7.87
N THR A 256 -7.89 -10.45 8.80
CA THR A 256 -9.10 -9.65 9.02
C THR A 256 -8.74 -8.24 9.52
N ILE A 257 -7.86 -8.14 10.52
CA ILE A 257 -7.37 -6.85 11.04
C ILE A 257 -6.68 -6.03 9.95
N ALA A 258 -5.82 -6.67 9.14
CA ALA A 258 -5.13 -6.04 8.03
C ALA A 258 -6.11 -5.50 6.99
N PHE A 259 -7.10 -6.32 6.60
CA PHE A 259 -8.17 -5.92 5.69
C PHE A 259 -8.98 -4.75 6.25
N ASP A 260 -9.45 -4.83 7.50
CA ASP A 260 -10.25 -3.79 8.14
C ASP A 260 -9.48 -2.48 8.26
N THR A 261 -8.18 -2.56 8.57
CA THR A 261 -7.29 -1.40 8.65
C THR A 261 -7.12 -0.75 7.28
N SER A 262 -6.78 -1.54 6.26
CA SER A 262 -6.64 -1.05 4.89
C SER A 262 -7.95 -0.47 4.36
N PHE A 263 -9.08 -1.11 4.65
CA PHE A 263 -10.41 -0.64 4.29
C PHE A 263 -10.74 0.68 4.99
N ALA A 264 -10.56 0.76 6.31
CA ALA A 264 -10.84 1.97 7.07
C ALA A 264 -9.99 3.16 6.60
N ILE A 265 -8.74 2.92 6.22
CA ILE A 265 -7.82 3.95 5.75
C ILE A 265 -8.15 4.39 4.32
N TYR A 266 -8.32 3.44 3.41
CA TYR A 266 -8.57 3.73 1.98
C TYR A 266 -9.96 4.35 1.79
N VAL A 267 -10.98 3.84 2.49
CA VAL A 267 -12.35 4.34 2.37
C VAL A 267 -12.57 5.61 3.19
N ARG A 268 -12.00 5.78 4.40
CA ARG A 268 -12.18 7.04 5.17
C ARG A 268 -11.19 8.15 4.81
N GLY A 269 -10.07 7.83 4.18
CA GLY A 269 -9.06 8.80 3.73
C GLY A 269 -9.49 9.50 2.44
N ASP A 270 -9.78 8.73 1.39
CA ASP A 270 -10.14 9.28 0.08
C ASP A 270 -11.54 9.94 0.06
N LEU A 271 -12.45 9.56 0.97
CA LEU A 271 -13.75 10.23 1.13
C LEU A 271 -13.68 11.54 1.94
N LYS A 272 -12.53 11.87 2.54
CA LYS A 272 -12.37 13.04 3.44
C LYS A 272 -11.76 14.27 2.77
N ASP A 273 -10.93 14.10 1.74
CA ASP A 273 -10.25 15.21 1.05
C ASP A 273 -11.08 15.82 -0.07
N GLU A 274 -12.22 15.22 -0.41
CA GLU A 274 -13.24 15.81 -1.25
C GLU A 274 -14.23 16.59 -0.37
N PRO A 275 -14.56 17.87 -0.70
CA PRO A 275 -15.47 18.67 0.10
C PRO A 275 -16.79 17.91 0.33
N ASN A 276 -17.46 18.17 1.46
CA ASN A 276 -18.75 17.53 1.78
C ASN A 276 -19.77 17.59 0.61
N SER A 277 -19.63 18.57 -0.27
CA SER A 277 -20.38 18.71 -1.53
C SER A 277 -20.03 17.68 -2.62
N PHE A 278 -18.80 17.19 -2.72
CA PHE A 278 -18.41 16.14 -3.68
C PHE A 278 -18.74 14.75 -3.17
N SER A 279 -18.55 14.46 -1.88
CA SER A 279 -19.09 13.22 -1.29
C SER A 279 -20.61 13.19 -1.44
N GLU A 280 -21.31 14.30 -1.18
CA GLU A 280 -22.73 14.43 -1.55
C GLU A 280 -22.96 14.31 -3.05
N ALA A 281 -22.17 14.92 -3.93
CA ALA A 281 -22.37 14.86 -5.39
C ALA A 281 -22.09 13.46 -5.99
N PHE A 282 -21.11 12.73 -5.46
CA PHE A 282 -20.76 11.36 -5.83
C PHE A 282 -21.83 10.39 -5.33
N LEU A 283 -22.26 10.53 -4.08
CA LEU A 283 -23.40 9.79 -3.53
C LEU A 283 -24.71 10.16 -4.27
N ASN A 284 -24.91 11.42 -4.63
CA ASN A 284 -26.02 11.90 -5.44
C ASN A 284 -25.90 11.45 -6.91
N ALA A 285 -24.71 11.20 -7.46
CA ALA A 285 -24.53 10.65 -8.80
C ALA A 285 -24.80 9.13 -8.80
N ILE A 286 -24.39 8.44 -7.74
CA ILE A 286 -24.67 7.02 -7.52
C ILE A 286 -26.15 6.78 -7.19
N ASP A 287 -26.80 7.68 -6.43
CA ASP A 287 -28.22 7.67 -6.05
C ASP A 287 -29.13 8.41 -7.06
N GLY A 288 -28.56 9.12 -8.03
CA GLY A 288 -29.27 9.79 -9.15
C GLY A 288 -30.05 11.05 -8.80
N ARG A 289 -29.54 11.89 -7.90
CA ARG A 289 -30.05 13.23 -7.58
C ARG A 289 -29.34 14.36 -8.33
N THR A 290 -28.30 14.08 -9.13
CA THR A 290 -27.70 15.08 -10.03
C THR A 290 -28.53 15.17 -11.32
N GLY A 291 -29.06 16.36 -11.60
CA GLY A 291 -29.98 16.60 -12.72
C GLY A 291 -29.34 16.26 -14.07
N GLY A 292 -29.83 15.19 -14.70
CA GLY A 292 -29.53 14.89 -16.11
C GLY A 292 -29.54 13.41 -16.51
N ALA A 293 -29.30 12.46 -15.60
CA ALA A 293 -29.33 11.03 -15.92
C ALA A 293 -30.68 10.39 -15.52
N PRO A 294 -31.34 9.61 -16.41
CA PRO A 294 -32.69 9.11 -16.15
C PRO A 294 -32.76 8.04 -15.05
N GLN A 295 -31.65 7.39 -14.68
CA GLN A 295 -31.60 6.28 -13.71
C GLN A 295 -30.28 6.28 -12.92
N ASN A 296 -30.34 5.88 -11.65
CA ASN A 296 -29.18 5.90 -10.75
C ASN A 296 -28.27 4.66 -10.91
N ALA A 297 -26.98 4.78 -10.61
CA ALA A 297 -26.01 3.69 -10.81
C ALA A 297 -26.40 2.40 -10.08
N VAL A 298 -27.02 2.54 -8.90
CA VAL A 298 -27.59 1.42 -8.13
C VAL A 298 -28.63 0.65 -8.94
N TYR A 299 -29.57 1.37 -9.59
CA TYR A 299 -30.60 0.76 -10.41
C TYR A 299 -30.02 0.05 -11.64
N ASN A 300 -28.99 0.64 -12.27
CA ASN A 300 -28.34 0.04 -13.44
C ASN A 300 -27.66 -1.28 -13.09
N CYS A 301 -26.97 -1.36 -11.94
CA CYS A 301 -26.35 -2.61 -11.48
C CYS A 301 -27.39 -3.68 -11.11
N VAL A 302 -28.46 -3.30 -10.39
CA VAL A 302 -29.52 -4.24 -9.96
C VAL A 302 -30.33 -4.78 -11.15
N LYS A 303 -30.48 -4.00 -12.22
CA LYS A 303 -31.16 -4.42 -13.45
C LYS A 303 -30.26 -5.05 -14.50
N HIS A 304 -28.95 -5.06 -14.27
CA HIS A 304 -28.00 -5.57 -15.25
C HIS A 304 -28.19 -7.08 -15.47
N PRO A 305 -28.05 -7.62 -16.69
CA PRO A 305 -28.20 -9.04 -16.96
C PRO A 305 -27.12 -9.92 -16.31
N SER A 306 -25.90 -9.39 -16.07
CA SER A 306 -24.83 -10.14 -15.40
C SER A 306 -25.07 -10.31 -13.89
N ILE A 307 -24.84 -11.53 -13.40
CA ILE A 307 -24.95 -11.91 -11.99
C ILE A 307 -23.97 -11.11 -11.13
N ASP A 308 -22.74 -10.90 -11.60
CA ASP A 308 -21.72 -10.15 -10.86
C ASP A 308 -22.10 -8.69 -10.66
N GLN A 309 -22.73 -8.09 -11.67
CA GLN A 309 -23.25 -6.72 -11.57
C GLN A 309 -24.44 -6.62 -10.61
N LYS A 310 -25.29 -7.64 -10.54
CA LYS A 310 -26.36 -7.73 -9.53
C LYS A 310 -25.78 -7.89 -8.12
N LYS A 311 -24.78 -8.76 -7.92
CA LYS A 311 -24.06 -8.93 -6.64
C LYS A 311 -23.42 -7.61 -6.19
N ALA A 312 -22.73 -6.91 -7.09
CA ALA A 312 -22.17 -5.59 -6.84
C ALA A 312 -23.24 -4.55 -6.44
N GLY A 313 -24.39 -4.55 -7.13
CA GLY A 313 -25.53 -3.71 -6.78
C GLY A 313 -26.09 -3.97 -5.37
N ILE A 314 -26.13 -5.23 -4.93
CA ILE A 314 -26.59 -5.60 -3.58
C ILE A 314 -25.63 -5.09 -2.50
N TYR A 315 -24.32 -5.27 -2.68
CA TYR A 315 -23.32 -4.76 -1.73
C TYR A 315 -23.37 -3.24 -1.62
N LEU A 316 -23.50 -2.56 -2.77
CA LEU A 316 -23.62 -1.11 -2.82
C LEU A 316 -24.84 -0.60 -2.05
N ILE A 317 -25.99 -1.29 -2.15
CA ILE A 317 -27.21 -0.95 -1.40
C ILE A 317 -26.97 -1.03 0.12
N VAL A 318 -26.29 -2.07 0.60
CA VAL A 318 -26.03 -2.25 2.03
C VAL A 318 -25.11 -1.13 2.56
N CYS A 319 -24.02 -0.84 1.84
CA CYS A 319 -23.09 0.23 2.21
C CYS A 319 -23.76 1.63 2.19
N LEU A 320 -24.62 1.90 1.22
CA LEU A 320 -25.36 3.17 1.12
C LEU A 320 -26.43 3.33 2.20
N ALA A 321 -27.05 2.23 2.63
CA ALA A 321 -28.05 2.25 3.69
C ALA A 321 -27.46 2.47 5.09
N GLU A 322 -26.24 1.97 5.33
CA GLU A 322 -25.49 2.22 6.57
C GLU A 322 -25.10 3.69 6.75
N THR A 323 -24.88 4.40 5.64
CA THR A 323 -24.36 5.76 5.61
C THR A 323 -25.46 6.82 5.45
N HIS A 324 -26.54 6.51 4.71
CA HIS A 324 -27.63 7.46 4.42
C HIS A 324 -29.02 6.82 4.52
N ALA A 325 -29.67 6.96 5.68
CA ALA A 325 -31.00 6.40 5.96
C ALA A 325 -32.16 7.00 5.10
N GLY A 326 -31.95 8.13 4.42
CA GLY A 326 -33.02 8.84 3.70
C GLY A 326 -33.59 8.13 2.46
N ASN A 327 -32.91 7.10 1.93
CA ASN A 327 -33.29 6.41 0.68
C ASN A 327 -33.57 4.91 0.86
N VAL A 328 -33.59 4.41 2.09
CA VAL A 328 -33.67 2.97 2.40
C VAL A 328 -34.93 2.33 1.79
N ILE A 329 -36.05 3.06 1.75
CA ILE A 329 -37.30 2.63 1.11
C ILE A 329 -37.13 2.38 -0.40
N ARG A 330 -36.36 3.23 -1.10
CA ARG A 330 -36.09 3.09 -2.53
C ARG A 330 -35.22 1.87 -2.81
N TYR A 331 -34.21 1.64 -1.98
CA TYR A 331 -33.33 0.47 -2.10
C TYR A 331 -34.06 -0.84 -1.81
N ALA A 332 -34.96 -0.86 -0.81
CA ALA A 332 -35.82 -2.00 -0.54
C ALA A 332 -36.68 -2.36 -1.76
N ASN A 333 -37.24 -1.36 -2.46
CA ASN A 333 -38.02 -1.58 -3.68
C ASN A 333 -37.19 -2.18 -4.83
N TYR A 334 -35.90 -1.81 -4.96
CA TYR A 334 -35.01 -2.40 -5.95
C TYR A 334 -34.72 -3.88 -5.66
N LEU A 335 -34.37 -4.21 -4.41
CA LEU A 335 -34.12 -5.59 -4.00
C LEU A 335 -35.37 -6.47 -4.18
N LEU A 336 -36.55 -5.95 -3.85
CA LEU A 336 -37.81 -6.67 -4.04
C LEU A 336 -38.17 -6.88 -5.50
N LYS A 337 -37.99 -5.86 -6.34
CA LYS A 337 -38.21 -6.00 -7.78
C LYS A 337 -37.28 -7.07 -8.34
N MET A 338 -36.01 -7.04 -7.95
CA MET A 338 -34.99 -8.00 -8.35
C MET A 338 -35.34 -9.43 -7.92
N LEU A 339 -35.78 -9.63 -6.66
CA LEU A 339 -36.25 -10.92 -6.14
C LEU A 339 -37.50 -11.43 -6.88
N ASN A 340 -38.37 -10.53 -7.36
CA ASN A 340 -39.61 -10.90 -8.07
C ASN A 340 -39.40 -11.17 -9.58
N THR A 341 -38.39 -10.59 -10.23
CA THR A 341 -38.17 -10.73 -11.69
C THR A 341 -37.41 -11.98 -12.10
N GLY A 342 -36.82 -12.74 -11.16
CA GLY A 342 -36.05 -13.96 -11.47
C GLY A 342 -34.74 -13.70 -12.22
N GLY A 343 -34.07 -14.78 -12.66
CA GLY A 343 -32.80 -14.71 -13.40
C GLY A 343 -31.57 -14.44 -12.54
N MET A 344 -31.50 -15.06 -11.36
CA MET A 344 -30.38 -15.00 -10.41
C MET A 344 -30.06 -16.41 -9.92
N ASP A 345 -28.79 -16.67 -9.59
CA ASP A 345 -28.35 -17.88 -8.90
C ASP A 345 -28.79 -17.86 -7.42
N GLU A 346 -28.81 -19.05 -6.81
CA GLU A 346 -29.25 -19.25 -5.42
C GLU A 346 -28.47 -18.36 -4.43
N GLU A 347 -27.17 -18.15 -4.66
CA GLU A 347 -26.33 -17.29 -3.84
C GLU A 347 -26.75 -15.82 -3.90
N THR A 348 -27.04 -15.29 -5.08
CA THR A 348 -27.49 -13.89 -5.23
C THR A 348 -28.87 -13.69 -4.61
N VAL A 349 -29.75 -14.69 -4.69
CA VAL A 349 -31.06 -14.67 -4.01
C VAL A 349 -30.89 -14.61 -2.49
N LYS A 350 -29.99 -15.43 -1.92
CA LYS A 350 -29.66 -15.38 -0.48
C LYS A 350 -29.07 -14.03 -0.09
N LEU A 351 -28.18 -13.49 -0.90
CA LEU A 351 -27.53 -12.20 -0.66
C LEU A 351 -28.54 -11.04 -0.68
N ALA A 352 -29.41 -11.00 -1.68
CA ALA A 352 -30.48 -10.00 -1.80
C ALA A 352 -31.49 -10.07 -0.64
N SER A 353 -31.82 -11.28 -0.20
CA SER A 353 -32.74 -11.51 0.93
C SER A 353 -32.14 -11.04 2.25
N LYS A 354 -30.84 -11.30 2.48
CA LYS A 354 -30.11 -10.79 3.65
C LYS A 354 -29.99 -9.27 3.65
N ALA A 355 -29.68 -8.68 2.49
CA ALA A 355 -29.63 -7.23 2.34
C ALA A 355 -30.98 -6.58 2.62
N LEU A 356 -32.08 -7.15 2.12
CA LEU A 356 -33.42 -6.64 2.40
C LEU A 356 -33.76 -6.72 3.90
N ALA A 357 -33.46 -7.85 4.55
CA ALA A 357 -33.64 -8.01 5.99
C ALA A 357 -32.83 -7.00 6.80
N PHE A 358 -31.59 -6.73 6.38
CA PHE A 358 -30.72 -5.70 6.96
C PHE A 358 -31.35 -4.30 6.88
N LEU A 359 -31.87 -3.90 5.71
CA LEU A 359 -32.54 -2.61 5.54
C LEU A 359 -33.75 -2.44 6.48
N ILE A 360 -34.52 -3.52 6.68
CA ILE A 360 -35.69 -3.53 7.56
C ILE A 360 -35.28 -3.43 9.04
N ALA A 361 -34.19 -4.08 9.43
CA ALA A 361 -33.67 -4.02 10.79
C ALA A 361 -33.04 -2.66 11.12
N ALA A 362 -32.42 -2.01 10.13
CA ALA A 362 -31.72 -0.74 10.28
C ALA A 362 -32.67 0.47 10.41
N ASP A 363 -33.88 0.42 9.83
CA ASP A 363 -34.82 1.56 9.83
C ASP A 363 -36.21 1.20 10.37
N ARG A 364 -36.52 1.67 11.60
CA ARG A 364 -37.82 1.46 12.26
C ARG A 364 -39.00 2.11 11.54
N SER A 365 -38.78 3.04 10.61
CA SER A 365 -39.85 3.65 9.80
C SER A 365 -40.44 2.69 8.77
N ILE A 366 -39.64 1.74 8.28
CA ILE A 366 -40.04 0.68 7.32
C ILE A 366 -41.05 -0.27 7.95
N LEU A 367 -40.94 -0.52 9.26
CA LEU A 367 -41.87 -1.36 10.03
C LEU A 367 -43.31 -0.81 10.03
N ARG A 368 -43.51 0.51 9.84
CA ARG A 368 -44.86 1.12 9.75
C ARG A 368 -45.56 0.85 8.41
N PHE A 369 -44.80 0.62 7.34
CA PHE A 369 -45.32 0.30 6.00
C PHE A 369 -45.34 -1.22 5.72
N PHE A 370 -44.59 -1.99 6.51
CA PHE A 370 -44.45 -3.43 6.43
C PHE A 370 -45.77 -4.22 6.33
N PRO A 371 -46.87 -3.87 7.03
CA PRO A 371 -48.11 -4.67 6.97
C PRO A 371 -48.80 -4.66 5.59
N LYS A 372 -48.84 -3.52 4.89
CA LYS A 372 -49.40 -3.42 3.51
C LYS A 372 -48.47 -4.03 2.46
N PHE A 373 -47.18 -4.12 2.80
CA PHE A 373 -46.10 -4.51 1.91
C PHE A 373 -45.83 -6.02 1.96
N PHE A 374 -45.84 -6.59 3.17
CA PHE A 374 -45.75 -8.02 3.45
C PHE A 374 -46.99 -8.76 2.97
N SER A 375 -48.19 -8.19 3.15
CA SER A 375 -49.42 -8.77 2.58
C SER A 375 -49.38 -8.83 1.06
N GLY A 376 -48.86 -7.80 0.37
CA GLY A 376 -48.69 -7.81 -1.08
C GLY A 376 -47.58 -8.75 -1.60
N PHE A 377 -46.54 -9.00 -0.81
CA PHE A 377 -45.48 -9.97 -1.14
C PHE A 377 -45.94 -11.41 -0.89
N VAL A 378 -46.51 -11.69 0.29
CA VAL A 378 -47.08 -12.99 0.66
C VAL A 378 -48.21 -13.39 -0.30
N ASN A 379 -49.15 -12.50 -0.63
CA ASN A 379 -50.23 -12.80 -1.58
C ASN A 379 -49.76 -13.03 -3.02
N ARG A 380 -48.54 -12.59 -3.38
CA ARG A 380 -47.92 -12.86 -4.69
C ARG A 380 -47.07 -14.13 -4.67
N SER A 381 -46.38 -14.40 -3.56
CA SER A 381 -45.67 -15.66 -3.34
C SER A 381 -46.63 -16.85 -3.22
N ILE A 382 -47.79 -16.69 -2.57
CA ILE A 382 -48.87 -17.69 -2.50
C ILE A 382 -49.47 -17.95 -3.90
N ARG A 383 -49.63 -16.90 -4.72
CA ARG A 383 -50.06 -17.04 -6.12
C ARG A 383 -49.02 -17.74 -7.00
N ALA A 384 -47.73 -17.48 -6.77
CA ALA A 384 -46.63 -18.12 -7.49
C ALA A 384 -46.39 -19.58 -7.09
N SER A 385 -46.74 -19.97 -5.86
CA SER A 385 -46.67 -21.36 -5.38
C SER A 385 -47.90 -22.22 -5.75
N GLY A 386 -48.88 -21.65 -6.46
CA GLY A 386 -50.04 -22.39 -6.97
C GLY A 386 -51.11 -22.74 -5.92
N TYR A 387 -51.05 -22.17 -4.72
CA TYR A 387 -51.97 -22.49 -3.62
C TYR A 387 -53.39 -21.90 -3.76
N ASP A 388 -53.64 -21.05 -4.77
CA ASP A 388 -54.97 -20.48 -5.07
C ASP A 388 -55.85 -21.39 -5.97
N ARG A 389 -55.50 -22.68 -6.14
CA ARG A 389 -56.31 -23.69 -6.86
C ARG A 389 -56.69 -24.90 -5.98
N LEU A 390 -57.13 -24.65 -4.75
CA LEU A 390 -57.89 -25.61 -3.95
C LEU A 390 -59.10 -24.92 -3.32
#